data_AF-A0A959Q0V1-F1
#
_entry.id   AF-A0A959Q0V1-F1
#
_cell.length_a   1.000
_cell.length_b   1.000
_cell.length_c   1.000
_cell.angle_alpha   90.00
_cell.angle_beta   90.00
_cell.angle_gamma   90.00
#
_symmetry.space_group_name_H-M   'P 1'
#
loop_
_entity.id
_entity.type
_entity.pdbx_description
1 polymer ?
#
loop_
_entity_poly.entity_id
_entity_poly.type
_entity_poly.pdbx_seq_one_letter_code
_entity_poly.pdbx_strand_id
1 'polypeptide(L)'
;MSKFVLFLSLFHLPFILGTFNATPGNDQPPLSDYPIEPVDIRHVQVNDEFWLPIIKRVQEKTIQYGLEKCQEEGRFDNFLVAGGEKEGTVRGAMPFDDTDVYKIIEGASNSLISSPNTELEMLLDSLIQIIKTGQ
;
A
#
# COMPACT_ATOMS: atom_id res chain seq x y z
N MET A 1 55.83 -41.31 1.90
CA MET A 1 56.04 -42.19 0.72
C MET A 1 55.00 -43.29 0.75
N SER A 2 54.51 -43.65 -0.43
CA SER A 2 53.59 -44.75 -0.72
C SER A 2 52.11 -44.54 -0.43
N LYS A 3 51.35 -44.88 -1.48
CA LYS A 3 49.92 -44.76 -1.71
C LYS A 3 49.15 -45.71 -0.78
N PHE A 4 48.07 -45.21 -0.18
CA PHE A 4 47.08 -46.05 0.52
C PHE A 4 45.82 -46.14 -0.33
N VAL A 5 45.41 -47.38 -0.57
CA VAL A 5 44.19 -47.78 -1.28
C VAL A 5 42.99 -47.52 -0.38
N LEU A 6 41.94 -46.90 -0.91
CA LEU A 6 40.59 -46.95 -0.35
C LEU A 6 39.61 -47.33 -1.46
N PHE A 7 39.11 -48.56 -1.37
CA PHE A 7 37.84 -49.00 -1.95
C PHE A 7 36.71 -48.21 -1.30
N LEU A 8 35.75 -47.69 -2.07
CA LEU A 8 34.36 -47.63 -1.61
C LEU A 8 33.40 -47.40 -2.79
N SER A 9 32.70 -48.50 -3.12
CA SER A 9 31.32 -48.61 -3.59
C SER A 9 30.71 -47.52 -4.48
N LEU A 10 30.34 -47.94 -5.70
CA LEU A 10 29.27 -47.33 -6.48
C LEU A 10 27.98 -47.23 -5.63
N PHE A 11 27.52 -46.01 -5.37
CA PHE A 11 26.12 -45.74 -5.04
C PHE A 11 25.47 -45.09 -6.27
N HIS A 12 24.62 -45.85 -6.96
CA HIS A 12 23.59 -45.27 -7.83
C HIS A 12 22.56 -44.57 -6.94
N LEU A 13 22.59 -43.24 -6.91
CA LEU A 13 21.49 -42.44 -6.39
C LEU A 13 20.36 -42.45 -7.42
N PRO A 14 19.15 -42.93 -7.09
CA PRO A 14 18.01 -42.75 -7.98
C PRO A 14 17.64 -41.27 -7.99
N PHE A 15 17.53 -40.72 -9.19
CA PHE A 15 16.95 -39.42 -9.46
C PHE A 15 15.46 -39.50 -9.12
N ILE A 16 15.09 -39.18 -7.86
CA ILE A 16 13.70 -39.09 -7.44
C ILE A 16 13.15 -37.80 -8.05
N LEU A 17 12.43 -37.96 -9.16
CA LEU A 17 11.55 -36.95 -9.72
C LEU A 17 10.41 -36.76 -8.70
N GLY A 18 10.62 -35.86 -7.73
CA GLY A 18 9.58 -35.48 -6.78
C GLY A 18 8.46 -34.79 -7.54
N THR A 19 7.36 -35.48 -7.76
CA THR A 19 6.11 -34.87 -8.19
C THR A 19 5.66 -33.93 -7.08
N PHE A 20 5.89 -32.63 -7.25
CA PHE A 20 5.27 -31.60 -6.45
C PHE A 20 3.79 -31.60 -6.80
N ASN A 21 3.00 -32.44 -6.13
CA ASN A 21 1.55 -32.30 -6.14
C ASN A 21 1.24 -31.05 -5.32
N ALA A 22 1.27 -29.89 -5.97
CA ALA A 22 0.49 -28.76 -5.52
C ALA A 22 -0.96 -29.22 -5.57
N THR A 23 -1.50 -29.63 -4.42
CA THR A 23 -2.95 -29.58 -4.23
C THR A 23 -3.37 -28.18 -4.66
N PRO A 24 -4.30 -28.02 -5.62
CA PRO A 24 -4.92 -26.74 -5.83
C PRO A 24 -5.54 -26.38 -4.48
N GLY A 25 -4.92 -25.43 -3.78
CA GLY A 25 -5.57 -24.72 -2.72
C GLY A 25 -6.88 -24.24 -3.32
N ASN A 26 -7.97 -24.67 -2.73
CA ASN A 26 -9.29 -24.21 -3.12
C ASN A 26 -9.36 -22.74 -2.70
N ASP A 27 -8.78 -21.85 -3.51
CA ASP A 27 -8.90 -20.39 -3.41
C ASP A 27 -10.32 -20.01 -3.85
N GLN A 28 -11.32 -20.61 -3.20
CA GLN A 28 -12.65 -20.03 -3.21
C GLN A 28 -12.54 -18.78 -2.34
N PRO A 29 -12.84 -17.59 -2.87
CA PRO A 29 -12.95 -16.42 -2.00
C PRO A 29 -13.91 -16.75 -0.85
N PRO A 30 -13.65 -16.27 0.37
CA PRO A 30 -14.53 -16.52 1.49
C PRO A 30 -15.96 -16.15 1.09
N LEU A 31 -16.89 -17.07 1.34
CA LEU A 31 -18.32 -16.84 1.09
C LEU A 31 -18.70 -15.54 1.81
N SER A 32 -19.07 -14.52 1.05
CA SER A 32 -19.56 -13.27 1.60
C SER A 32 -20.82 -13.55 2.40
N ASP A 33 -20.87 -13.06 3.65
CA ASP A 33 -22.10 -13.09 4.48
C ASP A 33 -23.22 -12.24 3.85
N TYR A 34 -22.92 -11.48 2.79
CA TYR A 34 -23.87 -10.65 2.07
C TYR A 34 -24.46 -11.38 0.86
N PRO A 35 -25.78 -11.23 0.60
CA PRO A 35 -26.44 -11.86 -0.54
C PRO A 35 -26.10 -11.22 -1.90
N ILE A 36 -25.26 -10.18 -1.91
CA ILE A 36 -24.83 -9.44 -3.09
C ILE A 36 -23.34 -9.12 -2.99
N GLU A 37 -22.68 -9.03 -4.14
CA GLU A 37 -21.26 -8.69 -4.24
C GLU A 37 -21.07 -7.28 -4.79
N PRO A 38 -20.11 -6.50 -4.25
CA PRO A 38 -19.76 -5.22 -4.84
C PRO A 38 -19.05 -5.41 -6.18
N VAL A 39 -19.27 -4.47 -7.10
CA VAL A 39 -18.49 -4.41 -8.34
C VAL A 39 -17.15 -3.76 -8.01
N ASP A 40 -16.06 -4.46 -8.34
CA ASP A 40 -14.71 -3.91 -8.20
C ASP A 40 -14.56 -2.61 -9.00
N ILE A 41 -14.12 -1.54 -8.34
CA ILE A 41 -13.95 -0.21 -8.94
C ILE A 41 -13.01 -0.22 -10.15
N ARG A 42 -12.05 -1.16 -10.23
CA ARG A 42 -11.15 -1.34 -11.39
C ARG A 42 -11.89 -1.73 -12.67
N HIS A 43 -13.12 -2.25 -12.55
CA HIS A 43 -13.97 -2.64 -13.67
C HIS A 43 -15.03 -1.57 -13.99
N VAL A 44 -14.99 -0.40 -13.36
CA VAL A 44 -15.96 0.68 -13.56
C VAL A 44 -15.28 1.89 -14.20
N GLN A 45 -15.86 2.41 -15.28
CA GLN A 45 -15.42 3.65 -15.93
C GLN A 45 -16.54 4.67 -15.93
N VAL A 46 -16.29 5.85 -15.36
CA VAL A 46 -17.23 6.97 -15.34
C VAL A 46 -16.89 7.91 -16.49
N ASN A 47 -17.79 8.05 -17.46
CA ASN A 47 -17.59 8.82 -18.69
C ASN A 47 -18.67 9.90 -18.91
N ASP A 48 -19.35 10.32 -17.85
CA ASP A 48 -20.42 11.31 -17.95
C ASP A 48 -19.91 12.75 -17.85
N GLU A 49 -20.79 13.72 -18.08
CA GLU A 49 -20.46 15.15 -18.01
C GLU A 49 -20.60 15.72 -16.59
N PHE A 50 -21.15 14.96 -15.64
CA PHE A 50 -21.42 15.44 -14.29
C PHE A 50 -20.38 14.96 -13.27
N TRP A 51 -20.14 13.66 -13.17
CA TRP A 51 -19.24 13.07 -12.17
C TRP A 51 -17.78 13.09 -12.62
N LEU A 52 -17.50 12.81 -13.89
CA LEU A 52 -16.11 12.77 -14.36
C LEU A 52 -15.33 14.08 -14.07
N PRO A 53 -15.88 15.29 -14.29
CA PRO A 53 -15.18 16.52 -13.94
C PRO A 53 -14.91 16.69 -12.43
N ILE A 54 -15.78 16.16 -11.57
CA ILE A 54 -15.60 16.20 -10.11
C ILE A 54 -14.49 15.25 -9.69
N ILE A 55 -14.48 14.02 -10.23
CA ILE A 55 -13.45 13.01 -9.95
C ILE A 55 -12.07 13.52 -10.39
N LYS A 56 -11.95 14.13 -11.58
CA LYS A 56 -10.70 14.74 -12.05
C LYS A 56 -10.21 15.85 -11.12
N ARG A 57 -11.11 16.73 -10.67
CA ARG A 57 -10.77 17.82 -9.74
C ARG A 57 -10.18 17.30 -8.42
N VAL A 58 -10.62 16.13 -7.94
CA VAL A 58 -10.05 15.54 -6.73
C VAL A 58 -8.55 15.34 -6.90
N GLN A 59 -8.12 14.68 -7.99
CA GLN A 59 -6.70 14.42 -8.25
C GLN A 59 -5.92 15.71 -8.58
N GLU A 60 -6.50 16.60 -9.38
CA GLU A 60 -5.82 17.80 -9.89
C GLU A 60 -5.69 18.95 -8.87
N LYS A 61 -6.57 18.99 -7.86
CA LYS A 61 -6.69 20.13 -6.94
C LYS A 61 -6.93 19.73 -5.49
N THR A 62 -7.90 18.87 -5.22
CA THR A 62 -8.35 18.64 -3.83
C THR A 62 -7.30 17.93 -2.99
N ILE A 63 -6.58 16.96 -3.55
CA ILE A 63 -5.49 16.27 -2.83
C ILE A 63 -4.42 17.27 -2.40
N GLN A 64 -3.91 18.07 -3.35
CA GLN A 64 -2.88 19.07 -3.05
C GLN A 64 -3.35 20.04 -1.96
N TYR A 65 -4.56 20.58 -2.11
CA TYR A 65 -5.14 21.49 -1.12
C TYR A 65 -5.25 20.85 0.28
N GLY A 66 -5.66 19.59 0.36
CA GLY A 66 -5.72 18.85 1.62
C GLY A 66 -4.35 18.71 2.28
N LEU A 67 -3.32 18.41 1.50
CA LEU A 67 -1.94 18.29 2.01
C LEU A 67 -1.39 19.63 2.48
N GLU A 68 -1.69 20.72 1.77
CA GLU A 68 -1.34 22.08 2.21
C GLU A 68 -1.97 22.41 3.56
N LYS A 69 -3.23 22.05 3.78
CA LYS A 69 -3.89 22.21 5.10
C LYS A 69 -3.25 21.36 6.18
N CYS A 70 -2.93 20.10 5.88
CA CYS A 70 -2.22 19.24 6.82
C CYS A 70 -0.85 19.83 7.21
N GLN A 71 -0.14 20.46 6.29
CA GLN A 71 1.12 21.13 6.58
C GLN A 71 0.93 22.39 7.42
N GLU A 72 0.01 23.28 7.04
CA GLU A 72 -0.30 24.53 7.74
C GLU A 72 -0.67 24.26 9.21
N GLU A 73 -1.54 23.28 9.43
CA GLU A 73 -2.06 22.93 10.76
C GLU A 73 -1.08 22.06 11.58
N GLY A 74 0.01 21.60 10.99
CA GLY A 74 1.08 20.87 11.68
C GLY A 74 0.82 19.37 11.83
N ARG A 75 -0.04 18.78 11.00
CA ARG A 75 -0.39 17.35 11.08
C ARG A 75 0.79 16.45 10.71
N PHE A 76 1.62 16.86 9.74
CA PHE A 76 2.87 16.16 9.45
C PHE A 76 3.88 16.28 10.59
N ASP A 77 3.94 17.44 11.24
CA ASP A 77 4.84 17.66 12.37
C ASP A 77 4.53 16.73 13.53
N ASN A 78 3.25 16.37 13.75
CA ASN A 78 2.86 15.45 14.83
C ASN A 78 3.55 14.09 14.71
N PHE A 79 3.65 13.54 13.49
CA PHE A 79 4.37 12.30 13.25
C PHE A 79 5.88 12.44 13.51
N LEU A 80 6.48 13.55 13.08
CA LEU A 80 7.90 13.81 13.30
C LEU A 80 8.23 14.02 14.78
N VAL A 81 7.34 14.67 15.53
CA VAL A 81 7.45 14.84 16.98
C VAL A 81 7.30 13.50 17.70
N ALA A 82 6.33 12.67 17.29
CA ALA A 82 6.15 11.33 17.83
C ALA A 82 7.39 10.44 17.61
N GLY A 83 8.01 10.53 16.43
CA GLY A 83 9.23 9.80 16.09
C GLY A 83 10.53 10.37 16.66
N GLY A 84 10.47 11.53 17.35
CA GLY A 84 11.66 12.20 17.87
C GLY A 84 12.56 12.84 16.80
N GLU A 85 12.09 12.96 15.56
CA GLU A 85 12.82 13.65 14.47
C GLU A 85 12.61 15.17 14.50
N LYS A 86 11.63 15.65 15.27
CA LYS A 86 11.35 17.06 15.51
C LYS A 86 11.05 17.32 16.98
N GLU A 87 11.67 18.34 17.56
CA GLU A 87 11.26 18.82 18.89
C GLU A 87 9.95 19.59 18.80
N GLY A 88 9.04 19.37 19.75
CA GLY A 88 7.78 20.08 19.78
C GLY A 88 6.73 19.45 20.68
N THR A 89 5.51 19.96 20.58
CA THR A 89 4.32 19.39 21.20
C THR A 89 3.29 19.10 20.11
N VAL A 90 2.36 18.20 20.38
CA VAL A 90 1.27 17.87 19.45
C VAL A 90 0.53 19.15 19.06
N ARG A 91 0.38 19.35 17.74
CA ARG A 91 -0.37 20.44 17.11
C ARG A 91 -1.70 19.91 16.60
N GLY A 92 -2.69 20.79 16.47
CA GLY A 92 -4.02 20.41 16.03
C GLY A 92 -5.10 20.77 17.04
N ALA A 93 -6.35 20.71 16.60
CA ALA A 93 -7.51 21.01 17.44
C ALA A 93 -8.09 19.75 18.08
N MET A 94 -7.91 18.58 17.44
CA MET A 94 -8.57 17.34 17.83
C MET A 94 -7.59 16.18 17.94
N PRO A 95 -7.86 15.19 18.83
CA PRO A 95 -6.99 14.02 19.00
C PRO A 95 -6.98 13.06 17.79
N PHE A 96 -7.77 13.35 16.75
CA PHE A 96 -7.89 12.53 15.54
C PHE A 96 -7.39 13.26 14.29
N ASP A 97 -6.66 14.37 14.43
CA ASP A 97 -6.18 15.16 13.29
C ASP A 97 -5.24 14.36 12.36
N ASP A 98 -4.56 13.34 12.89
CA ASP A 98 -3.76 12.39 12.10
C ASP A 98 -4.60 11.65 11.05
N THR A 99 -5.90 11.46 11.31
CA THR A 99 -6.81 10.75 10.37
C THR A 99 -6.96 11.47 9.04
N ASP A 100 -6.71 12.77 8.99
CA ASP A 100 -6.88 13.53 7.76
C ASP A 100 -5.74 13.25 6.78
N VAL A 101 -4.53 12.97 7.26
CA VAL A 101 -3.43 12.49 6.41
C VAL A 101 -3.80 11.12 5.82
N TYR A 102 -4.36 10.22 6.64
CA TYR A 102 -4.77 8.89 6.19
C TYR A 102 -5.87 8.94 5.12
N LYS A 103 -6.89 9.79 5.31
CA LYS A 103 -8.00 9.95 4.36
C LYS A 103 -7.56 10.57 3.04
N ILE A 104 -6.58 11.49 3.07
CA ILE A 104 -6.01 12.05 1.85
C ILE A 104 -5.24 10.97 1.08
N ILE A 105 -4.43 10.14 1.76
CA ILE A 105 -3.75 9.00 1.15
C ILE A 105 -4.78 8.05 0.53
N GLU A 106 -5.85 7.70 1.24
CA GLU A 106 -6.93 6.86 0.72
C GLU A 106 -7.57 7.45 -0.56
N GLY A 107 -7.95 8.73 -0.53
CA GLY A 107 -8.53 9.41 -1.69
C GLY A 107 -7.58 9.46 -2.88
N ALA A 108 -6.30 9.70 -2.62
CA ALA A 108 -5.26 9.69 -3.64
C ALA A 108 -5.06 8.29 -4.24
N SER A 109 -4.96 7.25 -3.41
CA SER A 109 -4.86 5.85 -3.85
C SER A 109 -6.04 5.46 -4.72
N ASN A 110 -7.27 5.83 -4.33
CA ASN A 110 -8.45 5.58 -5.15
C ASN A 110 -8.42 6.33 -6.49
N SER A 111 -7.91 7.57 -6.50
CA SER A 111 -7.77 8.34 -7.75
C SER A 111 -6.79 7.70 -8.74
N LEU A 112 -5.72 7.07 -8.23
CA LEU A 112 -4.71 6.39 -9.04
C LEU A 112 -5.26 5.17 -9.78
N ILE A 113 -6.32 4.54 -9.26
CA ILE A 113 -7.02 3.44 -9.95
C ILE A 113 -7.60 3.91 -11.29
N SER A 114 -8.22 5.11 -11.29
CA SER A 114 -8.87 5.67 -12.48
C SER A 114 -7.90 6.43 -13.39
N SER A 115 -6.87 7.03 -12.81
CA SER A 115 -5.90 7.89 -13.51
C SER A 115 -4.52 7.72 -12.87
N PRO A 116 -3.68 6.81 -13.40
CA PRO A 116 -2.31 6.62 -12.93
C PRO A 116 -1.49 7.91 -13.03
N ASN A 117 -0.72 8.21 -11.98
CA ASN A 117 0.09 9.41 -11.90
C ASN A 117 1.33 9.14 -11.03
N THR A 118 2.50 9.02 -11.67
CA THR A 118 3.76 8.70 -11.00
C THR A 118 4.21 9.74 -9.97
N GLU A 119 3.92 11.03 -10.20
CA GLU A 119 4.26 12.08 -9.23
C GLU A 119 3.43 11.92 -7.96
N LEU A 120 2.15 11.60 -8.10
CA LEU A 120 1.26 11.34 -6.97
C LEU A 120 1.65 10.04 -6.23
N GLU A 121 2.06 8.99 -6.93
CA GLU A 121 2.58 7.76 -6.32
C GLU A 121 3.81 8.05 -5.44
N MET A 122 4.80 8.77 -5.97
CA MET A 122 5.99 9.17 -5.20
C MET A 122 5.65 10.05 -4.01
N LEU A 123 4.66 10.94 -4.16
CA LEU A 123 4.17 11.76 -3.06
C LEU A 123 3.55 10.88 -1.95
N LEU A 124 2.75 9.87 -2.30
CA LEU A 124 2.19 8.94 -1.31
C LEU A 124 3.28 8.18 -0.55
N ASP A 125 4.32 7.70 -1.23
CA ASP A 125 5.47 7.06 -0.56
C ASP A 125 6.12 8.00 0.46
N SER A 126 6.26 9.29 0.12
CA SER A 126 6.81 10.28 1.06
C SER A 126 5.92 10.50 2.30
N LEU A 127 4.60 10.50 2.13
CA LEU A 127 3.65 10.65 3.24
C LEU A 127 3.63 9.41 4.12
N ILE A 128 3.68 8.22 3.54
CA ILE A 128 3.79 6.95 4.26
C ILE A 128 5.07 6.92 5.08
N GLN A 129 6.18 7.44 4.54
CA GLN A 129 7.43 7.51 5.28
C GLN A 129 7.35 8.48 6.47
N ILE A 130 6.66 9.61 6.34
CA ILE A 130 6.38 10.52 7.48
C ILE A 130 5.55 9.81 8.54
N ILE A 131 4.50 9.08 8.17
CA ILE A 131 3.68 8.32 9.12
C ILE A 131 4.52 7.26 9.84
N LYS A 132 5.37 6.55 9.11
CA LYS A 132 6.26 5.52 9.66
C LYS A 132 7.23 6.07 10.70
N THR A 133 7.70 7.31 10.55
CA THR A 133 8.53 7.97 11.56
C THR A 133 7.82 8.03 12.92
N GLY A 134 6.50 8.25 12.94
CA GLY A 134 5.72 8.37 14.19
C GLY A 134 5.25 7.05 14.82
N GLN A 135 5.64 5.88 14.29
CA GLN A 135 5.25 4.54 14.81
C GLN A 135 6.27 3.98 15.80
#